data_AF-A0A8T5K7T7-F1
#
_entry.id   AF-A0A8T5K7T7-F1
#
_cell.length_a   1.000
_cell.length_b   1.000
_cell.length_c   1.000
_cell.angle_alpha   90.00
_cell.angle_beta   90.00
_cell.angle_gamma   90.00
#
_symmetry.space_group_name_H-M   'P 1'
#
loop_
_entity.id
_entity.type
_entity.pdbx_description
1 polymer ?
#
loop_
_entity_poly.entity_id
_entity_poly.type
_entity_poly.pdbx_seq_one_letter_code
_entity_poly.pdbx_strand_id
1 'polypeptide(L)'
;MPLASQDSFAQVNSGGFQAGGVNIDGSWYVGEGLKVGDYFSFNVCHVDYLDCSDFDMAMWVQEEVRVGTEDKFRIQVLVYDGKKIVKGIMDVGQVAPEPTGGTEEISSYRSAYKSSIAWLSAFATKEIEDDGVFLSGKGPKDFRSPSWGKIGNIGGQQILPSAQETISIGAGEFDSILLTWKTGGQQSKVWIVDGFPFPIQAKTFMHVSQGIPPVEYDFELLDYKENVSSNPFVNVETTAAKQAAAGCPEEFLKTKFNESTNTFSMIVKGVYGPKIVKQGCEIEMFIDFKRMVNPTEFVDQVHYDIAVFSDPSKPPIQTVSIDEGRSELYTASGQTHRFVLAEQPPGKYIYAIIVYGTGPEHILGGNPDTSGLMTFDVEVVKGGNTSFVAPPTATITEIPQWVKNNAEWWAEGQIPDSDFVSGIQYLINQGIMKIPETAQGSGSGSDGIPAWIKDIAEFWADGQIDDNTFVGGIQWLISNGIMKLS
;
A
#
# COMPACT_ATOMS: atom_id res chain seq x y z
N MET A 1 46.13 -7.34 -22.17
CA MET A 1 45.72 -6.47 -21.05
C MET A 1 45.84 -5.02 -21.47
N PRO A 2 44.75 -4.32 -21.77
CA PRO A 2 44.65 -2.89 -21.57
C PRO A 2 43.82 -2.61 -20.32
N LEU A 3 44.34 -1.75 -19.44
CA LEU A 3 43.64 -1.30 -18.23
C LEU A 3 42.41 -0.47 -18.63
N ALA A 4 41.23 -0.90 -18.21
CA ALA A 4 40.05 -0.06 -18.17
C ALA A 4 40.20 0.94 -17.02
N SER A 5 40.04 2.23 -17.31
CA SER A 5 39.90 3.28 -16.32
C SER A 5 38.60 3.03 -15.55
N GLN A 6 38.72 2.74 -14.25
CA GLN A 6 37.59 2.88 -13.33
C GLN A 6 37.32 4.37 -13.14
N ASP A 7 36.31 4.90 -13.83
CA ASP A 7 35.70 6.16 -13.45
C ASP A 7 34.92 5.93 -12.15
N SER A 8 35.61 6.13 -11.03
CA SER A 8 35.02 6.29 -9.72
C SER A 8 34.22 7.60 -9.73
N PHE A 9 32.89 7.50 -9.78
CA PHE A 9 32.01 8.60 -9.41
C PHE A 9 32.07 8.79 -7.90
N ALA A 10 33.19 9.35 -7.42
CA ALA A 10 33.22 9.97 -6.12
C ALA A 10 32.24 11.16 -6.17
N GLN A 11 31.16 11.06 -5.39
CA GLN A 11 30.23 12.15 -5.16
C GLN A 11 31.02 13.31 -4.55
N VAL A 12 31.39 14.28 -5.39
CA VAL A 12 31.87 15.57 -4.92
C VAL A 12 30.67 16.22 -4.26
N ASN A 13 30.60 16.11 -2.94
CA ASN A 13 29.72 16.90 -2.10
C ASN A 13 30.25 18.33 -2.17
N SER A 14 29.92 19.04 -3.26
CA SER A 14 30.19 20.46 -3.35
C SER A 14 29.30 21.12 -2.31
N GLY A 15 29.92 21.49 -1.19
CA GLY A 15 29.36 22.39 -0.18
C GLY A 15 29.16 23.81 -0.73
N GLY A 16 28.65 23.94 -1.96
CA GLY A 16 28.11 25.18 -2.47
C GLY A 16 26.84 25.49 -1.68
N PHE A 17 26.77 26.69 -1.13
CA PHE A 17 25.53 27.22 -0.57
C PHE A 17 24.48 27.23 -1.67
N GLN A 18 23.59 26.24 -1.69
CA GLN A 18 22.34 26.36 -2.42
C GLN A 18 21.47 27.33 -1.62
N ALA A 19 21.21 28.50 -2.21
CA ALA A 19 20.34 29.51 -1.64
C ALA A 19 19.15 29.69 -2.59
N GLY A 20 17.96 29.41 -2.08
CA GLY A 20 16.70 29.76 -2.72
C GLY A 20 16.22 31.13 -2.27
N GLY A 21 14.90 31.27 -2.19
CA GLY A 21 14.21 32.50 -1.87
C GLY A 21 13.64 33.13 -3.14
N VAL A 22 12.32 33.29 -3.18
CA VAL A 22 11.64 34.05 -4.24
C VAL A 22 11.28 35.42 -3.68
N ASN A 23 11.38 36.47 -4.50
CA ASN A 23 11.15 37.84 -4.04
C ASN A 23 9.64 38.18 -3.99
N ILE A 24 8.92 37.50 -3.10
CA ILE A 24 7.47 37.66 -2.87
C ILE A 24 7.25 37.86 -1.38
N ASP A 25 6.30 38.72 -1.01
CA ASP A 25 5.85 38.86 0.38
C ASP A 25 4.95 37.67 0.75
N GLY A 26 5.12 37.15 1.95
CA GLY A 26 4.26 36.09 2.48
C GLY A 26 5.04 34.95 3.09
N SER A 27 4.30 34.07 3.74
CA SER A 27 4.83 32.86 4.36
C SER A 27 3.76 31.81 4.31
N TRP A 28 4.15 30.54 4.28
CA TRP A 28 3.18 29.45 4.19
C TRP A 28 3.45 28.36 5.21
N TYR A 29 2.40 27.66 5.60
CA TYR A 29 2.48 26.43 6.38
C TYR A 29 1.39 25.45 5.94
N VAL A 30 1.61 24.15 6.19
CA VAL A 30 0.59 23.14 5.87
C VAL A 30 -0.62 23.34 6.78
N GLY A 31 -1.80 23.46 6.19
CA GLY A 31 -3.05 23.76 6.86
C GLY A 31 -3.41 25.25 6.88
N GLU A 32 -2.63 26.11 6.22
CA GLU A 32 -2.93 27.53 6.13
C GLU A 32 -4.29 27.80 5.47
N GLY A 33 -5.18 28.51 6.18
CA GLY A 33 -6.51 28.82 5.66
C GLY A 33 -7.50 27.65 5.65
N LEU A 34 -7.12 26.48 6.18
CA LEU A 34 -7.99 25.31 6.27
C LEU A 34 -9.18 25.60 7.18
N LYS A 35 -10.39 25.33 6.69
CA LYS A 35 -11.63 25.57 7.46
C LYS A 35 -12.68 24.49 7.21
N VAL A 36 -13.64 24.43 8.12
CA VAL A 36 -14.82 23.57 8.00
C VAL A 36 -15.58 23.90 6.71
N GLY A 37 -15.96 22.86 5.97
CA GLY A 37 -16.63 22.96 4.69
C GLY A 37 -15.69 22.97 3.47
N ASP A 38 -14.37 23.04 3.66
CA ASP A 38 -13.45 22.87 2.54
C ASP A 38 -13.50 21.43 2.01
N TYR A 39 -13.52 21.31 0.68
CA TYR A 39 -13.47 20.05 -0.05
C TYR A 39 -12.27 20.06 -0.98
N PHE A 40 -11.53 18.96 -1.01
CA PHE A 40 -10.39 18.73 -1.88
C PHE A 40 -10.54 17.38 -2.58
N SER A 41 -10.05 17.27 -3.80
CA SER A 41 -9.86 15.99 -4.49
C SER A 41 -8.46 15.96 -5.05
N PHE A 42 -7.70 14.91 -4.76
CA PHE A 42 -6.34 14.71 -5.27
C PHE A 42 -6.25 13.39 -6.03
N ASN A 43 -5.45 13.34 -7.09
CA ASN A 43 -4.85 12.09 -7.55
C ASN A 43 -3.51 11.94 -6.83
N VAL A 44 -3.23 10.78 -6.25
CA VAL A 44 -2.07 10.56 -5.38
C VAL A 44 -1.45 9.20 -5.67
N CYS A 45 -0.12 9.15 -5.74
CA CYS A 45 0.65 7.93 -5.60
C CYS A 45 1.74 8.11 -4.54
N HIS A 46 2.12 7.03 -3.88
CA HIS A 46 3.23 7.00 -2.94
C HIS A 46 3.95 5.65 -3.03
N VAL A 47 5.28 5.63 -2.96
CA VAL A 47 6.10 4.40 -3.13
C VAL A 47 5.71 3.30 -2.15
N ASP A 48 5.51 3.64 -0.87
CA ASP A 48 5.05 2.71 0.16
C ASP A 48 3.59 2.25 -0.03
N TYR A 49 2.87 2.83 -1.00
CA TYR A 49 1.53 2.40 -1.41
C TYR A 49 1.59 1.72 -2.79
N LEU A 50 1.71 0.40 -2.77
CA LEU A 50 1.63 -0.45 -3.96
C LEU A 50 2.62 -0.08 -5.09
N ASP A 51 3.81 0.41 -4.73
CA ASP A 51 4.84 0.93 -5.65
C ASP A 51 4.39 2.18 -6.44
N CYS A 52 3.84 3.18 -5.74
CA CYS A 52 3.25 4.38 -6.35
C CYS A 52 2.07 4.04 -7.27
N SER A 53 1.14 3.20 -6.80
CA SER A 53 -0.17 3.12 -7.44
C SER A 53 -0.99 4.39 -7.26
N ASP A 54 -1.54 4.91 -8.36
CA ASP A 54 -2.39 6.09 -8.36
C ASP A 54 -3.76 5.75 -7.76
N PHE A 55 -4.24 6.60 -6.88
CA PHE A 55 -5.61 6.56 -6.37
C PHE A 55 -6.12 7.99 -6.21
N ASP A 56 -7.42 8.19 -6.37
CA ASP A 56 -8.06 9.47 -6.12
C ASP A 56 -8.52 9.54 -4.67
N MET A 57 -8.10 10.57 -3.94
CA MET A 57 -8.51 10.86 -2.58
C MET A 57 -9.31 12.16 -2.52
N ALA A 58 -10.59 12.04 -2.21
CA ALA A 58 -11.46 13.16 -1.89
C ALA A 58 -11.56 13.35 -0.36
N MET A 59 -11.41 14.59 0.08
CA MET A 59 -11.42 14.99 1.49
C MET A 59 -12.44 16.11 1.69
N TRP A 60 -13.27 15.99 2.72
CA TRP A 60 -14.19 17.04 3.12
C TRP A 60 -14.05 17.33 4.61
N VAL A 61 -13.70 18.57 4.96
CA VAL A 61 -13.56 19.02 6.34
C VAL A 61 -14.94 19.18 6.96
N GLN A 62 -15.36 18.21 7.77
CA GLN A 62 -16.71 18.14 8.31
C GLN A 62 -16.93 19.12 9.47
N GLU A 63 -16.04 19.09 10.46
CA GLU A 63 -16.20 19.82 11.72
C GLU A 63 -14.87 19.92 12.47
N GLU A 64 -14.83 20.80 13.46
CA GLU A 64 -13.77 20.81 14.47
C GLU A 64 -14.15 19.91 15.63
N VAL A 65 -13.21 19.08 16.08
CA VAL A 65 -13.39 18.13 17.18
C VAL A 65 -12.27 18.28 18.20
N ARG A 66 -12.57 18.03 19.47
CA ARG A 66 -11.56 17.96 20.52
C ARG A 66 -11.29 16.51 20.90
N VAL A 67 -10.06 16.05 20.69
CA VAL A 67 -9.63 14.68 21.02
C VAL A 67 -8.54 14.76 22.09
N GLY A 68 -8.88 14.33 23.31
CA GLY A 68 -8.01 14.53 24.47
C GLY A 68 -7.85 16.02 24.78
N THR A 69 -6.62 16.53 24.70
CA THR A 69 -6.29 17.94 24.95
C THR A 69 -6.09 18.76 23.66
N GLU A 70 -6.21 18.14 22.49
CA GLU A 70 -5.89 18.75 21.19
C GLU A 70 -7.17 19.02 20.38
N ASP A 71 -7.26 20.22 19.80
CA ASP A 71 -8.30 20.59 18.84
C ASP A 71 -7.86 20.18 17.43
N LYS A 72 -8.79 19.56 16.69
CA LYS A 72 -8.54 18.86 15.42
C LYS A 72 -9.61 19.18 14.40
N PHE A 73 -9.29 18.97 13.13
CA PHE A 73 -10.30 18.88 12.08
C PHE A 73 -10.66 17.41 11.85
N ARG A 74 -11.97 17.13 11.83
CA ARG A 74 -12.49 15.85 11.36
C ARG A 74 -12.75 15.92 9.87
N ILE A 75 -12.04 15.10 9.12
CA ILE A 75 -12.13 15.03 7.66
C ILE A 75 -12.81 13.72 7.28
N GLN A 76 -13.90 13.82 6.52
CA GLN A 76 -14.47 12.68 5.81
C GLN A 76 -13.62 12.41 4.58
N VAL A 77 -13.24 11.15 4.36
CA VAL A 77 -12.37 10.74 3.25
C VAL A 77 -13.09 9.72 2.40
N LEU A 78 -13.03 9.90 1.08
CA LEU A 78 -13.48 8.96 0.07
C LEU A 78 -12.33 8.69 -0.89
N VAL A 79 -11.99 7.42 -1.08
CA VAL A 79 -10.92 6.98 -1.96
C VAL A 79 -11.48 6.15 -3.09
N TYR A 80 -11.04 6.45 -4.32
CA TYR A 80 -11.20 5.62 -5.50
C TYR A 80 -9.84 5.06 -5.89
N ASP A 81 -9.67 3.75 -5.78
CA ASP A 81 -8.43 3.05 -6.05
C ASP A 81 -8.73 1.92 -7.03
N GLY A 82 -8.56 2.22 -8.33
CA GLY A 82 -9.13 1.44 -9.42
C GLY A 82 -10.65 1.24 -9.23
N LYS A 83 -11.09 -0.02 -9.11
CA LYS A 83 -12.50 -0.38 -8.83
C LYS A 83 -12.88 -0.35 -7.36
N LYS A 84 -11.91 -0.16 -6.46
CA LYS A 84 -12.12 -0.16 -5.02
C LYS A 84 -12.55 1.23 -4.56
N ILE A 85 -13.67 1.29 -3.84
CA ILE A 85 -14.19 2.51 -3.24
C ILE A 85 -14.17 2.35 -1.73
N VAL A 86 -13.34 3.15 -1.06
CA VAL A 86 -13.16 3.12 0.39
C VAL A 86 -13.60 4.44 0.99
N LYS A 87 -14.30 4.38 2.13
CA LYS A 87 -14.60 5.57 2.92
C LYS A 87 -14.04 5.42 4.31
N GLY A 88 -13.67 6.54 4.89
CA GLY A 88 -13.27 6.60 6.28
C GLY A 88 -13.29 8.01 6.81
N ILE A 89 -12.76 8.13 8.02
CA ILE A 89 -12.60 9.41 8.70
C ILE A 89 -11.12 9.56 9.04
N MET A 90 -10.61 10.77 8.94
CA MET A 90 -9.27 11.15 9.36
C MET A 90 -9.38 12.36 10.28
N ASP A 91 -8.86 12.24 11.50
CA ASP A 91 -8.76 13.37 12.44
C ASP A 91 -7.34 13.93 12.36
N VAL A 92 -7.22 15.21 11.97
CA VAL A 92 -5.94 15.90 11.74
C VAL A 92 -5.75 17.09 12.69
N GLY A 93 -4.51 17.37 13.09
CA GLY A 93 -4.21 18.50 13.98
C GLY A 93 -4.48 19.87 13.33
N GLN A 94 -4.80 20.89 14.15
CA GLN A 94 -4.97 22.27 13.65
C GLN A 94 -3.64 23.05 13.51
N VAL A 95 -2.57 22.61 14.19
CA VAL A 95 -1.23 23.21 14.07
C VAL A 95 -0.52 22.72 12.81
N ALA A 96 -0.67 21.43 12.55
CA ALA A 96 -0.23 20.73 11.36
C ALA A 96 -1.31 19.69 11.07
N PRO A 97 -1.86 19.62 9.86
CA PRO A 97 -2.88 18.66 9.49
C PRO A 97 -2.29 17.25 9.30
N GLU A 98 -1.48 16.79 10.25
CA GLU A 98 -1.04 15.42 10.32
C GLU A 98 -2.16 14.54 10.89
N PRO A 99 -2.42 13.37 10.29
CA PRO A 99 -3.38 12.43 10.83
C PRO A 99 -2.89 11.80 12.12
N THR A 100 -3.74 11.83 13.14
CA THR A 100 -3.47 11.23 14.46
C THR A 100 -4.61 10.33 14.95
N GLY A 101 -5.64 10.16 14.13
CA GLY A 101 -6.78 9.30 14.38
C GLY A 101 -7.61 9.09 13.12
N GLY A 102 -8.68 8.33 13.24
CA GLY A 102 -9.56 7.99 12.13
C GLY A 102 -10.01 6.55 12.16
N THR A 103 -10.65 6.12 11.07
CA THR A 103 -11.08 4.72 10.92
C THR A 103 -9.98 3.87 10.28
N GLU A 104 -10.03 2.55 10.49
CA GLU A 104 -8.95 1.63 10.05
C GLU A 104 -8.98 1.33 8.55
N GLU A 105 -10.14 1.44 7.92
CA GLU A 105 -10.35 1.10 6.50
C GLU A 105 -9.51 1.98 5.57
N ILE A 106 -9.12 3.18 6.01
CA ILE A 106 -8.28 4.10 5.25
C ILE A 106 -6.83 4.20 5.76
N SER A 107 -6.38 3.30 6.63
CA SER A 107 -5.07 3.38 7.30
C SER A 107 -3.89 3.53 6.33
N SER A 108 -3.85 2.75 5.24
CA SER A 108 -2.81 2.84 4.20
C SER A 108 -2.86 4.17 3.45
N TYR A 109 -4.05 4.63 3.04
CA TYR A 109 -4.24 5.91 2.36
C TYR A 109 -3.92 7.11 3.26
N ARG A 110 -4.24 7.01 4.55
CA ARG A 110 -3.89 7.99 5.58
C ARG A 110 -2.37 8.09 5.77
N SER A 111 -1.67 6.97 5.71
CA SER A 111 -0.20 6.94 5.71
C SER A 111 0.38 7.61 4.47
N ALA A 112 -0.18 7.32 3.28
CA ALA A 112 0.21 8.00 2.04
C ALA A 112 -0.02 9.51 2.12
N TYR A 113 -1.19 9.97 2.56
CA TYR A 113 -1.50 11.40 2.78
C TYR A 113 -0.49 12.08 3.71
N LYS A 114 -0.15 11.44 4.84
CA LYS A 114 0.82 11.95 5.81
C LYS A 114 2.20 12.14 5.19
N SER A 115 2.64 11.15 4.42
CA SER A 115 3.98 11.11 3.82
C SER A 115 4.08 11.83 2.47
N SER A 116 2.97 12.33 1.91
CA SER A 116 2.95 13.14 0.68
C SER A 116 2.31 14.53 0.90
N ILE A 117 0.98 14.64 0.87
CA ILE A 117 0.24 15.91 0.89
C ILE A 117 0.54 16.73 2.15
N ALA A 118 0.61 16.08 3.31
CA ALA A 118 0.92 16.75 4.58
C ALA A 118 2.42 16.78 4.94
N TRP A 119 3.29 16.23 4.09
CA TRP A 119 4.70 15.98 4.43
C TRP A 119 5.48 17.26 4.81
N LEU A 120 5.18 18.37 4.14
CA LEU A 120 5.83 19.66 4.42
C LEU A 120 5.54 20.20 5.83
N SER A 121 4.62 19.61 6.59
CA SER A 121 4.36 19.97 7.99
C SER A 121 5.55 19.65 8.89
N ALA A 122 6.42 18.72 8.45
CA ALA A 122 7.71 18.50 9.07
C ALA A 122 8.71 19.65 8.81
N PHE A 123 8.33 20.71 8.08
CA PHE A 123 9.14 21.92 7.92
C PHE A 123 8.38 23.20 8.23
N ALA A 124 7.10 23.28 7.90
CA ALA A 124 6.30 24.49 8.01
C ALA A 124 4.97 24.19 8.73
N THR A 125 4.82 24.71 9.96
CA THR A 125 3.64 24.50 10.80
C THR A 125 2.99 25.84 11.13
N LYS A 126 1.74 25.82 11.61
CA LYS A 126 1.15 27.01 12.23
C LYS A 126 2.04 27.47 13.39
N GLU A 127 2.10 28.78 13.58
CA GLU A 127 2.75 29.36 14.75
C GLU A 127 1.98 28.94 16.02
N ILE A 128 2.70 28.51 17.05
CA ILE A 128 2.10 28.15 18.34
C ILE A 128 2.45 29.26 19.34
N GLU A 129 1.43 29.97 19.80
CA GLU A 129 1.56 31.00 20.82
C GLU A 129 0.97 30.50 22.14
N ASP A 130 1.75 30.60 23.21
CA ASP A 130 1.29 30.35 24.58
C ASP A 130 1.67 31.55 25.47
N ASP A 131 0.67 32.24 26.00
CA ASP A 131 0.80 33.43 26.88
C ASP A 131 1.78 34.51 26.36
N GLY A 132 1.71 34.82 25.06
CA GLY A 132 2.58 35.81 24.42
C GLY A 132 4.03 35.34 24.17
N VAL A 133 4.31 34.05 24.42
CA VAL A 133 5.56 33.39 24.06
C VAL A 133 5.30 32.45 22.89
N PHE A 134 6.00 32.70 21.78
CA PHE A 134 6.04 31.74 20.68
C PHE A 134 6.80 30.50 21.16
N LEU A 135 6.08 29.38 21.30
CA LEU A 135 6.69 28.09 21.55
C LEU A 135 7.52 27.71 20.33
N SER A 136 8.65 27.03 20.53
CA SER A 136 9.56 26.64 19.44
C SER A 136 8.91 25.57 18.52
N GLY A 137 7.94 25.98 17.71
CA GLY A 137 7.46 25.26 16.54
C GLY A 137 8.36 25.53 15.34
N LYS A 138 8.04 24.94 14.20
CA LYS A 138 8.78 25.22 12.94
C LYS A 138 8.31 26.54 12.31
N GLY A 139 7.08 26.95 12.63
CA GLY A 139 6.45 28.19 12.21
C GLY A 139 6.18 28.25 10.71
N PRO A 140 5.41 29.25 10.24
CA PRO A 140 5.27 29.54 8.83
C PRO A 140 6.62 29.83 8.19
N LYS A 141 6.78 29.47 6.92
CA LYS A 141 8.03 29.68 6.19
C LYS A 141 7.90 30.79 5.18
N ASP A 142 8.70 31.84 5.39
CA ASP A 142 8.79 32.99 4.49
C ASP A 142 9.33 32.55 3.11
N PHE A 143 8.65 32.99 2.04
CA PHE A 143 9.02 32.67 0.66
C PHE A 143 10.39 33.24 0.24
N ARG A 144 10.85 34.30 0.90
CA ARG A 144 12.20 34.89 0.71
C ARG A 144 13.29 34.12 1.44
N SER A 145 12.93 33.16 2.30
CA SER A 145 13.92 32.39 3.05
C SER A 145 14.85 31.63 2.09
N PRO A 146 16.18 31.72 2.28
CA PRO A 146 17.12 31.01 1.42
C PRO A 146 17.01 29.48 1.53
N SER A 147 16.36 28.98 2.59
CA SER A 147 15.95 27.59 2.74
C SER A 147 14.88 27.43 3.80
N TRP A 148 14.02 26.42 3.65
CA TRP A 148 13.00 26.03 4.63
C TRP A 148 13.44 24.91 5.57
N GLY A 149 14.59 24.29 5.34
CA GLY A 149 15.12 23.20 6.15
C GLY A 149 15.92 22.19 5.32
N LYS A 150 16.60 21.27 6.02
CA LYS A 150 17.38 20.17 5.42
C LYS A 150 16.65 18.85 5.52
N ILE A 151 16.73 18.06 4.45
CA ILE A 151 16.24 16.69 4.41
C ILE A 151 17.35 15.74 4.84
N GLY A 152 17.23 15.14 6.03
CA GLY A 152 18.21 14.19 6.58
C GLY A 152 19.25 14.82 7.53
N ASN A 153 19.78 13.99 8.43
CA ASN A 153 20.60 14.45 9.56
C ASN A 153 22.04 14.88 9.20
N ILE A 154 22.62 14.33 8.12
CA ILE A 154 24.01 14.61 7.71
C ILE A 154 24.09 14.73 6.20
N GLY A 155 24.54 15.89 5.69
CA GLY A 155 24.75 16.10 4.25
C GLY A 155 23.48 16.20 3.40
N GLY A 156 22.32 16.31 4.06
CA GLY A 156 21.01 16.47 3.46
C GLY A 156 20.85 17.70 2.55
N GLN A 157 20.03 17.56 1.51
CA GLN A 157 19.72 18.64 0.58
C GLN A 157 18.71 19.61 1.21
N GLN A 158 18.80 20.88 0.81
CA GLN A 158 17.96 21.95 1.34
C GLN A 158 16.64 22.00 0.57
N ILE A 159 15.53 22.29 1.26
CA ILE A 159 14.26 22.64 0.62
C ILE A 159 14.32 24.14 0.28
N LEU A 160 14.18 24.46 -1.00
CA LEU A 160 14.42 25.80 -1.54
C LEU A 160 13.17 26.33 -2.23
N PRO A 161 12.62 27.49 -1.83
CA PRO A 161 11.77 28.29 -2.70
C PRO A 161 12.58 28.70 -3.92
N SER A 162 12.24 28.17 -5.09
CA SER A 162 13.12 28.19 -6.27
C SER A 162 12.60 29.07 -7.38
N ALA A 163 11.28 29.15 -7.55
CA ALA A 163 10.65 29.97 -8.59
C ALA A 163 9.21 30.32 -8.22
N GLN A 164 8.69 31.35 -8.88
CA GLN A 164 7.26 31.63 -8.98
C GLN A 164 6.80 31.17 -10.37
N GLU A 165 5.75 30.38 -10.42
CA GLU A 165 5.24 29.82 -11.67
C GLU A 165 3.71 29.76 -11.63
N THR A 166 3.08 30.15 -12.74
CA THR A 166 1.65 29.91 -12.94
C THR A 166 1.52 28.52 -13.55
N ILE A 167 0.79 27.63 -12.88
CA ILE A 167 0.56 26.26 -13.34
C ILE A 167 -0.92 25.99 -13.55
N SER A 168 -1.24 25.11 -14.50
CA SER A 168 -2.60 24.61 -14.75
C SER A 168 -2.67 23.14 -14.38
N ILE A 169 -3.57 22.80 -13.47
CA ILE A 169 -3.83 21.45 -12.96
C ILE A 169 -5.33 21.15 -13.03
N GLY A 170 -5.75 19.95 -12.66
CA GLY A 170 -7.16 19.54 -12.67
C GLY A 170 -8.11 20.54 -11.99
N ALA A 171 -7.69 21.13 -10.85
CA ALA A 171 -8.50 22.10 -10.09
C ALA A 171 -8.55 23.52 -10.69
N GLY A 172 -7.73 23.83 -11.71
CA GLY A 172 -7.68 25.15 -12.34
C GLY A 172 -6.26 25.71 -12.49
N GLU A 173 -6.18 27.03 -12.66
CA GLU A 173 -4.93 27.76 -12.82
C GLU A 173 -4.54 28.49 -11.52
N PHE A 174 -3.29 28.34 -11.11
CA PHE A 174 -2.79 28.88 -9.83
C PHE A 174 -1.45 29.58 -10.01
N ASP A 175 -1.31 30.74 -9.38
CA ASP A 175 -0.01 31.37 -9.15
C ASP A 175 0.64 30.70 -7.94
N SER A 176 1.73 29.98 -8.19
CA SER A 176 2.34 29.09 -7.21
C SER A 176 3.81 29.41 -6.95
N ILE A 177 4.29 28.97 -5.78
CA ILE A 177 5.70 28.95 -5.42
C ILE A 177 6.19 27.51 -5.60
N LEU A 178 7.22 27.34 -6.43
CA LEU A 178 7.90 26.07 -6.63
C LEU A 178 8.96 25.87 -5.56
N LEU A 179 8.80 24.82 -4.76
CA LEU A 179 9.82 24.29 -3.86
C LEU A 179 10.61 23.18 -4.55
N THR A 180 11.94 23.19 -4.43
CA THR A 180 12.79 22.13 -4.98
C THR A 180 13.87 21.68 -4.02
N TRP A 181 14.29 20.43 -4.20
CA TRP A 181 15.50 19.85 -3.62
C TRP A 181 15.98 18.72 -4.53
N LYS A 182 17.24 18.29 -4.37
CA LYS A 182 17.76 17.14 -5.12
C LYS A 182 17.74 15.88 -4.26
N THR A 183 17.37 14.75 -4.84
CA THR A 183 17.44 13.44 -4.20
C THR A 183 17.81 12.39 -5.25
N GLY A 184 18.78 11.51 -4.96
CA GLY A 184 19.18 10.44 -5.89
C GLY A 184 19.67 10.94 -7.26
N GLY A 185 20.15 12.18 -7.36
CA GLY A 185 20.55 12.81 -8.62
C GLY A 185 19.40 13.42 -9.44
N GLN A 186 18.14 13.21 -9.03
CA GLN A 186 16.96 13.85 -9.60
C GLN A 186 16.55 15.08 -8.78
N GLN A 187 15.78 15.98 -9.39
CA GLN A 187 15.24 17.16 -8.71
C GLN A 187 13.75 16.93 -8.39
N SER A 188 13.45 16.87 -7.10
CA SER A 188 12.09 16.85 -6.57
C SER A 188 11.47 18.24 -6.65
N LYS A 189 10.15 18.29 -6.85
CA LYS A 189 9.38 19.51 -7.01
C LYS A 189 8.07 19.43 -6.23
N VAL A 190 7.69 20.51 -5.57
CA VAL A 190 6.39 20.68 -4.90
C VAL A 190 5.90 22.10 -5.14
N TRP A 191 4.65 22.26 -5.55
CA TRP A 191 4.04 23.56 -5.80
C TRP A 191 3.04 23.88 -4.68
N ILE A 192 3.20 25.06 -4.10
CA ILE A 192 2.33 25.59 -3.02
C ILE A 192 1.73 26.93 -3.44
N VAL A 193 0.61 27.30 -2.84
CA VAL A 193 -0.07 28.58 -3.08
C VAL A 193 -0.23 29.30 -1.76
N ASP A 194 0.09 30.60 -1.75
CA ASP A 194 -0.06 31.44 -0.57
C ASP A 194 -1.52 31.47 -0.09
N GLY A 195 -1.74 31.27 1.21
CA GLY A 195 -3.08 31.20 1.79
C GLY A 195 -3.89 29.94 1.43
N PHE A 196 -3.32 28.95 0.74
CA PHE A 196 -3.99 27.70 0.38
C PHE A 196 -3.53 26.52 1.27
N PRO A 197 -4.41 25.65 1.77
CA PRO A 197 -4.05 24.72 2.86
C PRO A 197 -2.99 23.66 2.56
N PHE A 198 -2.93 23.17 1.33
CA PHE A 198 -2.08 22.03 0.97
C PHE A 198 -1.26 22.36 -0.27
N PRO A 199 -0.12 21.69 -0.51
CA PRO A 199 0.51 21.77 -1.82
C PRO A 199 -0.47 21.28 -2.89
N ILE A 200 -0.43 21.91 -4.07
CA ILE A 200 -1.40 21.67 -5.14
C ILE A 200 -0.89 20.65 -6.17
N GLN A 201 0.43 20.43 -6.22
CA GLN A 201 1.06 19.43 -7.06
C GLN A 201 2.42 19.04 -6.47
N ALA A 202 2.87 17.80 -6.68
CA ALA A 202 4.22 17.38 -6.32
C ALA A 202 4.70 16.24 -7.21
N LYS A 203 6.02 16.19 -7.44
CA LYS A 203 6.71 15.02 -7.99
C LYS A 203 8.07 14.89 -7.31
N THR A 204 8.25 13.84 -6.53
CA THR A 204 9.44 13.63 -5.68
C THR A 204 10.06 12.27 -5.93
N PHE A 205 11.33 12.11 -5.53
CA PHE A 205 12.13 10.94 -5.84
C PHE A 205 12.86 10.41 -4.62
N MET A 206 12.97 9.08 -4.54
CA MET A 206 13.68 8.41 -3.47
C MET A 206 15.19 8.64 -3.51
N HIS A 207 15.82 8.57 -2.33
CA HIS A 207 17.27 8.56 -2.28
C HIS A 207 17.79 7.18 -2.67
N VAL A 208 18.57 7.12 -3.74
CA VAL A 208 19.27 5.90 -4.16
C VAL A 208 20.77 6.13 -4.19
N SER A 209 21.52 5.09 -3.82
CA SER A 209 22.99 5.12 -3.87
C SER A 209 23.51 4.96 -5.31
N GLN A 210 22.77 4.28 -6.17
CA GLN A 210 23.04 4.04 -7.59
C GLN A 210 21.72 3.83 -8.35
N GLY A 211 21.72 3.98 -9.67
CA GLY A 211 20.54 3.77 -10.52
C GLY A 211 19.63 4.98 -10.66
N ILE A 212 18.46 4.79 -11.26
CA ILE A 212 17.44 5.83 -11.41
C ILE A 212 16.59 5.80 -10.15
N PRO A 213 16.47 6.91 -9.40
CA PRO A 213 15.63 6.92 -8.21
C PRO A 213 14.16 6.75 -8.58
N PRO A 214 13.43 5.83 -7.94
CA PRO A 214 11.99 5.71 -8.14
C PRO A 214 11.28 6.96 -7.64
N VAL A 215 10.08 7.20 -8.15
CA VAL A 215 9.18 8.23 -7.61
C VAL A 215 8.86 7.88 -6.15
N GLU A 216 9.02 8.85 -5.25
CA GLU A 216 8.64 8.70 -3.83
C GLU A 216 7.15 8.98 -3.66
N TYR A 217 6.69 10.12 -4.16
CA TYR A 217 5.27 10.42 -4.33
C TYR A 217 5.06 11.37 -5.51
N ASP A 218 3.89 11.24 -6.12
CA ASP A 218 3.36 12.14 -7.14
C ASP A 218 1.92 12.46 -6.75
N PHE A 219 1.50 13.72 -6.83
CA PHE A 219 0.10 14.06 -6.65
C PHE A 219 -0.27 15.35 -7.36
N GLU A 220 -1.55 15.46 -7.69
CA GLU A 220 -2.16 16.65 -8.28
C GLU A 220 -3.52 16.93 -7.64
N LEU A 221 -3.79 18.19 -7.31
CA LEU A 221 -5.12 18.65 -6.90
C LEU A 221 -6.05 18.71 -8.11
N LEU A 222 -7.10 17.88 -8.07
CA LEU A 222 -8.10 17.73 -9.11
C LEU A 222 -9.31 18.66 -8.95
N ASP A 223 -9.72 18.96 -7.72
CA ASP A 223 -10.87 19.82 -7.44
C ASP A 223 -10.75 20.47 -6.06
N TYR A 224 -11.25 21.70 -5.91
CA TYR A 224 -11.33 22.41 -4.64
C TYR A 224 -12.64 23.20 -4.57
N LYS A 225 -13.38 23.04 -3.47
CA LYS A 225 -14.61 23.78 -3.22
C LYS A 225 -14.65 24.26 -1.77
N GLU A 226 -15.08 25.50 -1.59
CA GLU A 226 -15.27 26.09 -0.28
C GLU A 226 -16.73 25.98 0.18
N ASN A 227 -16.94 26.00 1.50
CA ASN A 227 -18.26 26.11 2.12
C ASN A 227 -19.23 24.99 1.70
N VAL A 228 -18.73 23.79 1.45
CA VAL A 228 -19.56 22.60 1.23
C VAL A 228 -20.26 22.26 2.54
N SER A 229 -21.58 22.47 2.59
CA SER A 229 -22.37 22.45 3.81
C SER A 229 -22.92 21.08 4.21
N SER A 230 -22.79 20.08 3.34
CA SER A 230 -23.29 18.72 3.57
C SER A 230 -22.28 17.69 3.06
N ASN A 231 -22.18 16.56 3.75
CA ASN A 231 -21.26 15.49 3.39
C ASN A 231 -21.50 15.02 1.94
N PRO A 232 -20.53 15.24 1.02
CA PRO A 232 -20.70 14.90 -0.40
C PRO A 232 -20.70 13.39 -0.65
N PHE A 233 -20.26 12.59 0.33
CA PHE A 233 -20.04 11.16 0.17
C PHE A 233 -21.24 10.31 0.60
N VAL A 234 -22.33 10.88 1.12
CA VAL A 234 -23.44 10.12 1.74
C VAL A 234 -24.00 9.02 0.84
N ASN A 235 -24.17 9.31 -0.46
CA ASN A 235 -24.82 8.40 -1.42
C ASN A 235 -23.84 7.47 -2.14
N VAL A 236 -22.57 7.47 -1.79
CA VAL A 236 -21.57 6.60 -2.42
C VAL A 236 -21.60 5.22 -1.76
N GLU A 237 -21.71 4.15 -2.52
CA GLU A 237 -21.65 2.79 -1.97
C GLU A 237 -20.21 2.29 -1.98
N THR A 238 -19.68 1.86 -0.82
CA THR A 238 -18.29 1.37 -0.71
C THR A 238 -18.17 -0.05 -1.22
N THR A 239 -16.95 -0.44 -1.64
CA THR A 239 -16.66 -1.82 -2.01
C THR A 239 -16.90 -2.77 -0.83
N ALA A 240 -16.51 -2.38 0.38
CA ALA A 240 -16.80 -3.16 1.60
C ALA A 240 -18.31 -3.35 1.83
N ALA A 241 -19.14 -2.32 1.61
CA ALA A 241 -20.59 -2.44 1.73
C ALA A 241 -21.18 -3.39 0.68
N LYS A 242 -20.70 -3.29 -0.58
CA LYS A 242 -21.08 -4.21 -1.65
C LYS A 242 -20.68 -5.66 -1.34
N GLN A 243 -19.47 -5.86 -0.84
CA GLN A 243 -18.96 -7.16 -0.43
C GLN A 243 -19.76 -7.74 0.75
N ALA A 244 -20.08 -6.93 1.76
CA ALA A 244 -20.90 -7.35 2.88
C ALA A 244 -22.33 -7.73 2.44
N ALA A 245 -22.95 -6.92 1.56
CA ALA A 245 -24.25 -7.24 0.96
C ALA A 245 -24.19 -8.50 0.09
N ALA A 246 -23.06 -8.72 -0.58
CA ALA A 246 -22.77 -9.95 -1.29
C ALA A 246 -22.37 -11.11 -0.35
N GLY A 247 -22.24 -10.91 0.97
CA GLY A 247 -21.83 -11.96 1.91
C GLY A 247 -20.45 -12.54 1.61
N CYS A 248 -19.49 -11.68 1.25
CA CYS A 248 -18.09 -12.05 1.14
C CYS A 248 -17.51 -12.36 2.52
N PRO A 249 -16.69 -13.42 2.66
CA PRO A 249 -16.02 -13.70 3.92
C PRO A 249 -14.89 -12.68 4.16
N GLU A 250 -14.66 -12.33 5.43
CA GLU A 250 -13.49 -11.52 5.83
C GLU A 250 -12.20 -12.35 5.81
N GLU A 251 -12.30 -13.65 6.08
CA GLU A 251 -11.17 -14.59 6.05
C GLU A 251 -11.42 -15.70 5.02
N PHE A 252 -10.38 -16.01 4.24
CA PHE A 252 -10.45 -17.04 3.20
C PHE A 252 -9.12 -17.77 3.05
N LEU A 253 -9.19 -19.04 2.62
CA LEU A 253 -7.99 -19.81 2.32
C LEU A 253 -7.30 -19.27 1.08
N LYS A 254 -5.99 -19.00 1.22
CA LYS A 254 -5.10 -18.68 0.12
C LYS A 254 -4.47 -19.97 -0.44
N THR A 255 -4.23 -19.98 -1.74
CA THR A 255 -3.61 -21.07 -2.50
C THR A 255 -2.25 -20.60 -2.99
N LYS A 256 -1.22 -21.42 -2.78
CA LYS A 256 0.14 -21.16 -3.27
C LYS A 256 0.23 -21.35 -4.78
N PHE A 257 1.10 -20.57 -5.41
CA PHE A 257 1.66 -20.87 -6.71
C PHE A 257 3.16 -20.62 -6.68
N ASN A 258 3.91 -21.41 -7.44
CA ASN A 258 5.35 -21.27 -7.59
C ASN A 258 5.71 -21.87 -8.95
N GLU A 259 5.57 -21.07 -9.98
CA GLU A 259 5.67 -21.52 -11.37
C GLU A 259 6.70 -20.68 -12.10
N SER A 260 7.44 -21.29 -13.02
CA SER A 260 8.24 -20.54 -13.98
C SER A 260 7.31 -19.89 -15.00
N THR A 261 7.68 -18.71 -15.51
CA THR A 261 7.03 -18.19 -16.70
C THR A 261 7.16 -19.19 -17.86
N ASN A 262 6.21 -19.20 -18.80
CA ASN A 262 6.22 -20.06 -19.97
C ASN A 262 7.47 -19.92 -20.87
N THR A 263 8.18 -18.80 -20.76
CA THR A 263 9.47 -18.51 -21.42
C THR A 263 10.69 -18.87 -20.57
N PHE A 264 10.48 -19.32 -19.33
CA PHE A 264 11.52 -19.56 -18.33
C PHE A 264 12.40 -18.33 -18.09
N SER A 265 11.81 -17.14 -18.13
CA SER A 265 12.50 -15.87 -17.87
C SER A 265 12.66 -15.60 -16.37
N MET A 266 11.67 -15.99 -15.55
CA MET A 266 11.65 -15.83 -14.10
C MET A 266 10.70 -16.83 -13.43
N ILE A 267 10.83 -16.95 -12.12
CA ILE A 267 9.89 -17.69 -11.27
C ILE A 267 8.89 -16.67 -10.72
N VAL A 268 7.61 -16.98 -10.83
CA VAL A 268 6.54 -16.24 -10.18
C VAL A 268 6.02 -17.10 -9.03
N LYS A 269 6.32 -16.69 -7.80
CA LYS A 269 5.91 -17.35 -6.55
C LYS A 269 4.90 -16.45 -5.85
N GLY A 270 3.96 -17.04 -5.13
CA GLY A 270 3.07 -16.25 -4.29
C GLY A 270 1.90 -17.02 -3.75
N VAL A 271 0.91 -16.27 -3.29
CA VAL A 271 -0.38 -16.79 -2.83
C VAL A 271 -1.52 -15.98 -3.41
N TYR A 272 -2.64 -16.64 -3.70
CA TYR A 272 -3.89 -15.97 -4.04
C TYR A 272 -5.07 -16.59 -3.31
N GLY A 273 -6.07 -15.81 -2.94
CA GLY A 273 -7.28 -16.35 -2.33
C GLY A 273 -8.46 -15.39 -2.37
N PRO A 274 -9.70 -15.90 -2.34
CA PRO A 274 -10.04 -17.32 -2.38
C PRO A 274 -9.94 -17.94 -3.78
N LYS A 275 -9.68 -19.25 -3.86
CA LYS A 275 -9.69 -20.01 -5.13
C LYS A 275 -11.09 -20.18 -5.71
N ILE A 276 -12.09 -20.36 -4.85
CA ILE A 276 -13.52 -20.30 -5.17
C ILE A 276 -14.05 -19.00 -4.57
N VAL A 277 -14.22 -17.99 -5.42
CA VAL A 277 -14.63 -16.65 -5.04
C VAL A 277 -16.12 -16.45 -5.33
N LYS A 278 -16.82 -15.77 -4.43
CA LYS A 278 -18.20 -15.39 -4.71
C LYS A 278 -18.21 -14.14 -5.58
N GLN A 279 -19.13 -14.10 -6.54
CA GLN A 279 -19.27 -12.96 -7.43
C GLN A 279 -19.44 -11.66 -6.62
N GLY A 280 -18.62 -10.66 -6.92
CA GLY A 280 -18.55 -9.39 -6.21
C GLY A 280 -17.57 -9.36 -5.02
N CYS A 281 -16.85 -10.45 -4.75
CA CYS A 281 -15.79 -10.49 -3.74
C CYS A 281 -14.40 -10.31 -4.35
N GLU A 282 -13.46 -9.83 -3.56
CA GLU A 282 -12.07 -9.67 -3.95
C GLU A 282 -11.30 -10.99 -3.88
N ILE A 283 -10.32 -11.11 -4.77
CA ILE A 283 -9.24 -12.08 -4.70
C ILE A 283 -8.00 -11.30 -4.31
N GLU A 284 -7.45 -11.61 -3.14
CA GLU A 284 -6.19 -11.07 -2.68
C GLU A 284 -5.02 -11.90 -3.23
N MET A 285 -3.96 -11.22 -3.67
CA MET A 285 -2.78 -11.83 -4.27
C MET A 285 -1.52 -11.20 -3.69
N PHE A 286 -0.58 -12.03 -3.26
CA PHE A 286 0.81 -11.65 -3.02
C PHE A 286 1.64 -12.32 -4.11
N ILE A 287 2.43 -11.54 -4.84
CA ILE A 287 3.19 -12.00 -6.00
C ILE A 287 4.63 -11.56 -5.82
N ASP A 288 5.53 -12.54 -5.87
CA ASP A 288 6.98 -12.37 -5.88
C ASP A 288 7.54 -12.80 -7.22
N PHE A 289 8.31 -11.91 -7.85
CA PHE A 289 9.10 -12.19 -9.04
C PHE A 289 10.53 -12.55 -8.61
N LYS A 290 10.95 -13.78 -8.90
CA LYS A 290 12.23 -14.37 -8.47
C LYS A 290 13.09 -14.78 -9.64
N ARG A 291 14.42 -14.72 -9.48
CA ARG A 291 15.35 -15.14 -10.53
C ARG A 291 15.28 -16.67 -10.74
N MET A 292 15.26 -17.11 -12.01
CA MET A 292 15.26 -18.55 -12.36
C MET A 292 16.46 -19.32 -11.77
N VAL A 293 17.63 -18.71 -11.82
CA VAL A 293 18.89 -19.34 -11.40
C VAL A 293 19.15 -19.23 -9.90
N ASN A 294 18.49 -18.28 -9.22
CA ASN A 294 18.59 -18.10 -7.78
C ASN A 294 17.23 -17.66 -7.19
N PRO A 295 16.36 -18.61 -6.81
CA PRO A 295 14.98 -18.31 -6.38
C PRO A 295 14.88 -17.55 -5.05
N THR A 296 15.99 -17.33 -4.34
CA THR A 296 16.00 -16.46 -3.15
C THR A 296 16.01 -14.98 -3.52
N GLU A 297 16.55 -14.62 -4.69
CA GLU A 297 16.69 -13.24 -5.14
C GLU A 297 15.46 -12.75 -5.91
N PHE A 298 15.00 -11.56 -5.56
CA PHE A 298 13.95 -10.86 -6.31
C PHE A 298 14.47 -10.31 -7.64
N VAL A 299 13.57 -10.23 -8.60
CA VAL A 299 13.76 -9.49 -9.85
C VAL A 299 13.18 -8.10 -9.65
N ASP A 300 14.01 -7.08 -9.76
CA ASP A 300 13.61 -5.68 -9.64
C ASP A 300 13.05 -5.13 -10.96
N GLN A 301 12.29 -4.04 -10.86
CA GLN A 301 11.80 -3.26 -12.01
C GLN A 301 11.01 -4.11 -13.03
N VAL A 302 9.99 -4.81 -12.54
CA VAL A 302 9.18 -5.74 -13.35
C VAL A 302 7.94 -5.03 -13.88
N HIS A 303 7.78 -5.06 -15.21
CA HIS A 303 6.58 -4.66 -15.93
C HIS A 303 5.67 -5.86 -16.08
N TYR A 304 4.44 -5.78 -15.57
CA TYR A 304 3.53 -6.92 -15.52
C TYR A 304 2.05 -6.51 -15.61
N ASP A 305 1.18 -7.51 -15.60
CA ASP A 305 -0.26 -7.34 -15.50
C ASP A 305 -0.92 -8.58 -14.90
N ILE A 306 -2.17 -8.40 -14.49
CA ILE A 306 -3.05 -9.49 -14.08
C ILE A 306 -4.26 -9.48 -15.02
N ALA A 307 -4.33 -10.48 -15.89
CA ALA A 307 -5.36 -10.60 -16.91
C ALA A 307 -6.29 -11.79 -16.63
N VAL A 308 -7.59 -11.59 -16.78
CA VAL A 308 -8.62 -12.59 -16.53
C VAL A 308 -9.20 -13.06 -17.86
N PHE A 309 -9.22 -14.36 -18.07
CA PHE A 309 -9.73 -14.99 -19.29
C PHE A 309 -10.89 -15.93 -18.97
N SER A 310 -12.00 -15.77 -19.70
CA SER A 310 -13.04 -16.81 -19.77
C SER A 310 -12.66 -17.95 -20.73
N ASP A 311 -11.81 -17.64 -21.70
CA ASP A 311 -11.36 -18.53 -22.77
C ASP A 311 -9.98 -18.01 -23.22
N PRO A 312 -8.88 -18.75 -23.01
CA PRO A 312 -7.54 -18.29 -23.34
C PRO A 312 -7.29 -18.14 -24.85
N SER A 313 -8.20 -18.57 -25.71
CA SER A 313 -8.15 -18.30 -27.16
C SER A 313 -8.70 -16.92 -27.54
N LYS A 314 -9.28 -16.18 -26.58
CA LYS A 314 -9.87 -14.85 -26.77
C LYS A 314 -9.09 -13.80 -25.97
N PRO A 315 -9.26 -12.50 -26.29
CA PRO A 315 -8.74 -11.43 -25.45
C PRO A 315 -9.23 -11.55 -24.00
N PRO A 316 -8.47 -11.04 -23.02
CA PRO A 316 -8.89 -11.05 -21.62
C PRO A 316 -10.19 -10.25 -21.46
N ILE A 317 -11.04 -10.70 -20.55
CA ILE A 317 -12.29 -10.01 -20.20
C ILE A 317 -12.07 -8.89 -19.19
N GLN A 318 -10.93 -8.91 -18.49
CA GLN A 318 -10.52 -7.93 -17.50
C GLN A 318 -8.99 -7.93 -17.43
N THR A 319 -8.43 -6.75 -17.23
CA THR A 319 -7.00 -6.54 -16.99
C THR A 319 -6.85 -5.51 -15.90
N VAL A 320 -6.05 -5.80 -14.86
CA VAL A 320 -5.97 -4.96 -13.66
C VAL A 320 -5.35 -3.59 -13.96
N SER A 321 -4.34 -3.52 -14.84
CA SER A 321 -3.78 -2.22 -15.25
C SER A 321 -4.86 -1.28 -15.82
N ILE A 322 -5.75 -1.78 -16.67
CA ILE A 322 -6.85 -1.00 -17.28
C ILE A 322 -7.86 -0.56 -16.22
N ASP A 323 -8.18 -1.43 -15.26
CA ASP A 323 -9.08 -1.11 -14.14
C ASP A 323 -8.48 0.00 -13.24
N GLU A 324 -7.15 0.09 -13.17
CA GLU A 324 -6.39 1.13 -12.46
C GLU A 324 -6.07 2.35 -13.35
N GLY A 325 -6.53 2.40 -14.61
CA GLY A 325 -6.26 3.52 -15.52
C GLY A 325 -4.82 3.57 -16.06
N ARG A 326 -4.09 2.46 -16.03
CA ARG A 326 -2.67 2.31 -16.36
C ARG A 326 -2.46 1.55 -17.66
N SER A 327 -1.29 1.75 -18.28
CA SER A 327 -0.89 0.98 -19.47
C SER A 327 -0.42 -0.44 -19.12
N GLU A 328 0.29 -0.57 -17.99
CA GLU A 328 0.72 -1.82 -17.38
C GLU A 328 0.93 -1.59 -15.88
N LEU A 329 1.05 -2.67 -15.11
CA LEU A 329 1.48 -2.62 -13.71
C LEU A 329 3.00 -2.64 -13.64
N TYR A 330 3.55 -2.07 -12.57
CA TYR A 330 4.98 -2.03 -12.32
C TYR A 330 5.27 -2.38 -10.86
N THR A 331 6.39 -3.06 -10.61
CA THR A 331 6.96 -3.21 -9.27
C THR A 331 8.46 -2.95 -9.29
N ALA A 332 8.91 -2.04 -8.43
CA ALA A 332 10.33 -1.73 -8.30
C ALA A 332 11.09 -2.84 -7.57
N SER A 333 10.46 -3.45 -6.56
CA SER A 333 11.08 -4.43 -5.66
C SER A 333 10.99 -5.87 -6.19
N GLY A 334 10.08 -6.14 -7.11
CA GLY A 334 9.73 -7.51 -7.49
C GLY A 334 8.72 -8.16 -6.56
N GLN A 335 8.10 -7.40 -5.66
CA GLN A 335 7.09 -7.88 -4.73
C GLN A 335 5.86 -6.99 -4.83
N THR A 336 4.67 -7.60 -4.87
CA THR A 336 3.43 -6.86 -5.01
C THR A 336 2.28 -7.53 -4.27
N HIS A 337 1.43 -6.68 -3.68
CA HIS A 337 0.18 -7.06 -3.04
C HIS A 337 -0.97 -6.45 -3.84
N ARG A 338 -1.93 -7.26 -4.29
CA ARG A 338 -3.00 -6.83 -5.19
C ARG A 338 -4.33 -7.43 -4.77
N PHE A 339 -5.41 -6.70 -5.04
CA PHE A 339 -6.78 -7.13 -4.86
C PHE A 339 -7.50 -7.06 -6.21
N VAL A 340 -8.12 -8.16 -6.63
CA VAL A 340 -8.85 -8.23 -7.90
C VAL A 340 -10.31 -8.55 -7.62
N LEU A 341 -11.20 -7.62 -7.96
CA LEU A 341 -12.64 -7.80 -7.77
C LEU A 341 -13.21 -8.78 -8.82
N ALA A 342 -13.85 -9.86 -8.36
CA ALA A 342 -14.43 -10.89 -9.23
C ALA A 342 -15.88 -10.55 -9.63
N GLU A 343 -16.08 -9.64 -10.58
CA GLU A 343 -17.41 -9.19 -11.03
C GLU A 343 -18.03 -10.09 -12.12
N GLN A 344 -17.22 -10.90 -12.77
CA GLN A 344 -17.62 -11.77 -13.87
C GLN A 344 -18.70 -12.79 -13.43
N PRO A 345 -19.54 -13.28 -14.37
CA PRO A 345 -20.57 -14.27 -14.05
C PRO A 345 -20.00 -15.54 -13.41
N PRO A 346 -20.82 -16.37 -12.75
CA PRO A 346 -20.37 -17.65 -12.21
C PRO A 346 -19.78 -18.55 -13.31
N GLY A 347 -18.61 -19.12 -13.05
CA GLY A 347 -17.85 -19.91 -14.03
C GLY A 347 -16.40 -20.13 -13.60
N LYS A 348 -15.63 -20.84 -14.43
CA LYS A 348 -14.20 -21.03 -14.25
C LYS A 348 -13.44 -20.06 -15.13
N TYR A 349 -12.44 -19.40 -14.55
CA TYR A 349 -11.66 -18.37 -15.19
C TYR A 349 -10.18 -18.65 -15.00
N ILE A 350 -9.40 -18.29 -16.02
CA ILE A 350 -7.95 -18.37 -15.99
C ILE A 350 -7.43 -16.97 -15.68
N TYR A 351 -6.68 -16.85 -14.59
CA TYR A 351 -5.94 -15.66 -14.25
C TYR A 351 -4.51 -15.84 -14.74
N ALA A 352 -4.01 -14.86 -15.47
CA ALA A 352 -2.64 -14.83 -15.96
C ALA A 352 -1.88 -13.68 -15.31
N ILE A 353 -0.75 -13.99 -14.67
CA ILE A 353 0.25 -12.98 -14.34
C ILE A 353 1.14 -12.89 -15.58
N ILE A 354 0.99 -11.79 -16.32
CA ILE A 354 1.72 -11.53 -17.56
C ILE A 354 2.89 -10.63 -17.21
N VAL A 355 4.11 -11.05 -17.50
CA VAL A 355 5.31 -10.23 -17.40
C VAL A 355 5.64 -9.73 -18.79
N TYR A 356 5.57 -8.41 -18.98
CA TYR A 356 5.95 -7.78 -20.24
C TYR A 356 7.47 -7.68 -20.39
N GLY A 357 8.19 -7.46 -19.29
CA GLY A 357 9.64 -7.42 -19.26
C GLY A 357 10.18 -6.77 -18.00
N THR A 358 11.49 -6.48 -18.00
CA THR A 358 12.19 -5.84 -16.87
C THR A 358 12.92 -4.59 -17.33
N GLY A 359 12.96 -3.56 -16.49
CA GLY A 359 13.66 -2.32 -16.78
C GLY A 359 12.92 -1.09 -16.26
N PRO A 360 13.44 0.11 -16.52
CA PRO A 360 12.91 1.34 -15.94
C PRO A 360 11.41 1.54 -16.23
N GLU A 361 10.65 2.01 -15.24
CA GLU A 361 9.19 2.20 -15.31
C GLU A 361 8.71 3.01 -16.53
N HIS A 362 9.47 4.02 -16.96
CA HIS A 362 9.09 4.87 -18.10
C HIS A 362 9.31 4.21 -19.48
N ILE A 363 9.90 3.02 -19.52
CA ILE A 363 10.12 2.25 -20.75
C ILE A 363 9.10 1.13 -20.77
N LEU A 364 7.94 1.40 -21.38
CA LEU A 364 6.83 0.46 -21.38
C LEU A 364 7.22 -0.90 -21.97
N GLY A 365 6.80 -1.97 -21.30
CA GLY A 365 7.11 -3.36 -21.62
C GLY A 365 8.54 -3.79 -21.28
N GLY A 366 9.42 -2.88 -20.84
CA GLY A 366 10.79 -3.18 -20.46
C GLY A 366 11.59 -3.98 -21.50
N ASN A 367 12.50 -4.83 -21.02
CA ASN A 367 13.25 -5.77 -21.84
C ASN A 367 12.40 -7.00 -22.18
N PRO A 368 11.98 -7.20 -23.44
CA PRO A 368 11.10 -8.29 -23.83
C PRO A 368 11.75 -9.67 -23.73
N ASP A 369 13.09 -9.77 -23.65
CA ASP A 369 13.79 -11.04 -23.44
C ASP A 369 13.48 -11.66 -22.07
N THR A 370 12.95 -10.85 -21.14
CA THR A 370 12.51 -11.27 -19.81
C THR A 370 10.99 -11.45 -19.70
N SER A 371 10.26 -11.26 -20.79
CA SER A 371 8.81 -11.44 -20.85
C SER A 371 8.40 -12.89 -20.64
N GLY A 372 7.16 -13.11 -20.22
CA GLY A 372 6.57 -14.43 -20.05
C GLY A 372 5.25 -14.35 -19.31
N LEU A 373 4.62 -15.49 -19.04
CA LEU A 373 3.42 -15.52 -18.21
C LEU A 373 3.33 -16.81 -17.42
N MET A 374 2.55 -16.77 -16.35
CA MET A 374 2.06 -17.95 -15.65
C MET A 374 0.55 -17.84 -15.48
N THR A 375 -0.15 -18.98 -15.40
CA THR A 375 -1.61 -19.01 -15.23
C THR A 375 -2.05 -19.84 -14.03
N PHE A 376 -3.13 -19.42 -13.37
CA PHE A 376 -3.83 -20.20 -12.36
C PHE A 376 -5.35 -20.09 -12.52
N ASP A 377 -6.09 -21.06 -11.97
CA ASP A 377 -7.55 -21.14 -12.11
C ASP A 377 -8.26 -20.57 -10.88
N VAL A 378 -9.30 -19.78 -11.13
CA VAL A 378 -10.25 -19.28 -10.12
C VAL A 378 -11.67 -19.63 -10.55
N GLU A 379 -12.48 -20.10 -9.60
CA GLU A 379 -13.90 -20.36 -9.83
C GLU A 379 -14.76 -19.28 -9.18
N VAL A 380 -15.62 -18.64 -9.98
CA VAL A 380 -16.59 -17.66 -9.51
C VAL A 380 -17.94 -18.34 -9.28
N VAL A 381 -18.55 -18.11 -8.11
CA VAL A 381 -19.86 -18.68 -7.75
C VAL A 381 -20.89 -17.59 -7.43
N LYS A 382 -22.17 -17.86 -7.74
CA LYS A 382 -23.28 -16.94 -7.42
C LYS A 382 -23.58 -16.84 -5.92
N GLY A 383 -23.31 -17.93 -5.20
CA GLY A 383 -23.59 -18.12 -3.78
C GLY A 383 -23.19 -19.52 -3.34
N GLY A 384 -23.13 -19.74 -2.02
CA GLY A 384 -22.50 -20.92 -1.42
C GLY A 384 -21.20 -20.54 -0.69
N ASN A 385 -20.60 -21.49 0.02
CA ASN A 385 -19.31 -21.25 0.67
C ASN A 385 -18.27 -21.02 -0.43
N THR A 386 -17.62 -19.85 -0.39
CA THR A 386 -16.29 -19.64 -0.96
C THR A 386 -15.32 -20.71 -0.44
N SER A 387 -14.14 -20.88 -1.04
CA SER A 387 -13.12 -21.82 -0.55
C SER A 387 -12.93 -21.64 0.96
N PHE A 388 -13.57 -22.55 1.72
CA PHE A 388 -13.68 -22.68 3.17
C PHE A 388 -13.64 -21.38 3.98
N VAL A 389 -14.79 -21.01 4.57
CA VAL A 389 -14.88 -20.03 5.65
C VAL A 389 -14.08 -20.58 6.84
N ALA A 390 -12.96 -19.94 7.20
CA ALA A 390 -12.40 -20.09 8.53
C ALA A 390 -13.47 -19.60 9.52
N PRO A 391 -13.86 -20.39 10.54
CA PRO A 391 -14.89 -19.93 11.47
C PRO A 391 -14.34 -18.71 12.22
N PRO A 392 -15.00 -17.54 12.15
CA PRO A 392 -14.48 -16.32 12.75
C PRO A 392 -14.81 -16.36 14.24
N THR A 393 -13.91 -16.89 15.06
CA THR A 393 -13.95 -16.64 16.52
C THR A 393 -12.65 -16.96 17.25
N ALA A 394 -11.55 -17.18 16.56
CA ALA A 394 -10.26 -17.27 17.21
C ALA A 394 -9.65 -15.86 17.35
N THR A 395 -9.19 -15.52 18.55
CA THR A 395 -8.57 -14.22 18.84
C THR A 395 -7.26 -14.43 19.57
N ILE A 396 -6.30 -13.54 19.30
CA ILE A 396 -4.91 -13.71 19.73
C ILE A 396 -4.47 -12.41 20.38
N THR A 397 -3.73 -12.50 21.48
CA THR A 397 -3.28 -11.33 22.24
C THR A 397 -1.86 -10.86 21.88
N GLU A 398 -1.04 -11.72 21.26
CA GLU A 398 0.24 -11.45 20.57
C GLU A 398 0.90 -12.81 20.34
N ILE A 399 1.31 -13.16 19.11
CA ILE A 399 2.09 -14.39 18.90
C ILE A 399 3.58 -14.10 19.10
N PRO A 400 4.27 -14.79 20.04
CA PRO A 400 5.71 -14.66 20.17
C PRO A 400 6.46 -15.08 18.90
N GLN A 401 7.52 -14.35 18.54
CA GLN A 401 8.32 -14.61 17.34
C GLN A 401 8.84 -16.05 17.23
N TRP A 402 9.14 -16.71 18.36
CA TRP A 402 9.59 -18.11 18.34
C TRP A 402 8.57 -19.07 17.75
N VAL A 403 7.27 -18.74 17.79
CA VAL A 403 6.21 -19.56 17.20
C VAL A 403 6.27 -19.47 15.67
N LYS A 404 6.56 -18.28 15.11
CA LYS A 404 6.74 -18.09 13.66
C LYS A 404 7.92 -18.91 13.15
N ASN A 405 9.03 -18.93 13.88
CA ASN A 405 10.18 -19.77 13.54
C ASN A 405 9.83 -21.27 13.56
N ASN A 406 9.00 -21.72 14.50
CA ASN A 406 8.54 -23.10 14.54
C ASN A 406 7.59 -23.44 13.38
N ALA A 407 6.77 -22.48 12.94
CA ALA A 407 5.92 -22.63 11.77
C ALA A 407 6.74 -22.73 10.47
N GLU A 408 7.79 -21.92 10.34
CA GLU A 408 8.79 -22.02 9.26
C GLU A 408 9.44 -23.40 9.23
N TRP A 409 9.98 -23.86 10.37
CA TRP A 409 10.60 -25.19 10.47
C TRP A 409 9.62 -26.33 10.20
N TRP A 410 8.34 -26.17 10.53
CA TRP A 410 7.33 -27.16 10.22
C TRP A 410 7.00 -27.19 8.73
N ALA A 411 6.91 -26.01 8.12
CA ALA A 411 6.68 -25.86 6.69
C ALA A 411 7.79 -26.48 5.84
N GLU A 412 9.04 -26.28 6.26
CA GLU A 412 10.23 -26.87 5.63
C GLU A 412 10.42 -28.36 5.95
N GLY A 413 9.55 -28.95 6.78
CA GLY A 413 9.63 -30.34 7.20
C GLY A 413 10.80 -30.64 8.16
N GLN A 414 11.40 -29.62 8.76
CA GLN A 414 12.44 -29.76 9.78
C GLN A 414 11.89 -30.27 11.12
N ILE A 415 10.63 -29.94 11.43
CA ILE A 415 9.90 -30.53 12.57
C ILE A 415 8.70 -31.37 12.09
N PRO A 416 8.42 -32.50 12.75
CA PRO A 416 7.29 -33.36 12.41
C PRO A 416 5.96 -32.73 12.86
N ASP A 417 4.86 -33.20 12.25
CA ASP A 417 3.50 -32.73 12.55
C ASP A 417 3.16 -32.83 14.04
N SER A 418 3.63 -33.86 14.74
CA SER A 418 3.42 -34.05 16.18
C SER A 418 4.00 -32.92 17.04
N ASP A 419 5.16 -32.41 16.65
CA ASP A 419 5.90 -31.41 17.42
C ASP A 419 5.27 -30.03 17.21
N PHE A 420 4.85 -29.74 15.98
CA PHE A 420 4.08 -28.55 15.66
C PHE A 420 2.71 -28.54 16.37
N VAL A 421 1.96 -29.65 16.34
CA VAL A 421 0.68 -29.79 17.05
C VAL A 421 0.85 -29.61 18.56
N SER A 422 1.93 -30.14 19.14
CA SER A 422 2.26 -29.93 20.56
C SER A 422 2.54 -28.46 20.87
N GLY A 423 3.22 -27.74 19.96
CA GLY A 423 3.43 -26.30 20.05
C GLY A 423 2.12 -25.51 20.03
N ILE A 424 1.22 -25.83 19.10
CA ILE A 424 -0.13 -25.23 19.04
C ILE A 424 -0.91 -25.49 20.33
N GLN A 425 -0.87 -26.72 20.84
CA GLN A 425 -1.53 -27.07 22.08
C GLN A 425 -1.00 -26.29 23.28
N TYR A 426 0.32 -26.09 23.34
CA TYR A 426 0.94 -25.25 24.35
C TYR A 426 0.41 -23.80 24.28
N LEU A 427 0.31 -23.21 23.08
CA LEU A 427 -0.18 -21.84 22.91
C LEU A 427 -1.63 -21.67 23.35
N ILE A 428 -2.46 -22.67 23.09
CA ILE A 428 -3.85 -22.72 23.54
C ILE A 428 -3.89 -22.79 25.08
N ASN A 429 -3.11 -23.71 25.67
CA ASN A 429 -3.06 -23.90 27.12
C ASN A 429 -2.54 -22.66 27.88
N GLN A 430 -1.61 -21.92 27.30
CA GLN A 430 -1.09 -20.67 27.90
C GLN A 430 -2.02 -19.47 27.65
N GLY A 431 -3.12 -19.64 26.92
CA GLY A 431 -4.05 -18.56 26.59
C GLY A 431 -3.49 -17.54 25.59
N ILE A 432 -2.36 -17.85 24.94
CA ILE A 432 -1.72 -17.03 23.90
C ILE A 432 -2.58 -17.08 22.63
N MET A 433 -3.12 -18.27 22.31
CA MET A 433 -4.04 -18.51 21.21
C MET A 433 -5.40 -18.93 21.78
N LYS A 434 -6.48 -18.22 21.47
CA LYS A 434 -7.82 -18.63 21.89
C LYS A 434 -8.53 -19.28 20.71
N ILE A 435 -8.81 -20.57 20.85
CA ILE A 435 -9.71 -21.28 19.94
C ILE A 435 -11.02 -21.49 20.70
N PRO A 436 -12.18 -21.06 20.17
CA PRO A 436 -13.48 -21.35 20.78
C PRO A 436 -13.70 -22.86 20.89
N GLU A 437 -14.57 -23.32 21.78
CA GLU A 437 -14.91 -24.75 21.90
C GLU A 437 -15.48 -25.28 20.58
N THR A 438 -14.63 -25.86 19.75
CA THR A 438 -14.98 -26.55 18.52
C THR A 438 -15.02 -28.04 18.80
N ALA A 439 -16.10 -28.71 18.38
CA ALA A 439 -16.20 -30.16 18.48
C ALA A 439 -15.04 -30.78 17.68
N GLN A 440 -14.17 -31.54 18.35
CA GLN A 440 -13.12 -32.29 17.67
C GLN A 440 -13.78 -33.27 16.69
N GLY A 441 -13.52 -33.08 15.40
CA GLY A 441 -14.09 -33.95 14.37
C GLY A 441 -13.76 -35.43 14.62
N SER A 442 -14.69 -36.32 14.31
CA SER A 442 -14.57 -37.77 14.58
C SER A 442 -13.65 -38.52 13.59
N GLY A 443 -12.70 -37.83 12.94
CA GLY A 443 -11.77 -38.41 11.98
C GLY A 443 -10.74 -39.35 12.64
N SER A 444 -10.35 -40.40 11.93
CA SER A 444 -9.15 -41.18 12.25
C SER A 444 -7.94 -40.34 11.85
N GLY A 445 -7.24 -39.73 12.81
CA GLY A 445 -6.04 -38.91 12.58
C GLY A 445 -4.82 -39.70 12.12
N SER A 446 -5.00 -40.61 11.16
CA SER A 446 -3.98 -41.48 10.57
C SER A 446 -3.46 -40.98 9.24
N ASP A 447 -4.13 -40.02 8.61
CA ASP A 447 -3.68 -39.38 7.39
C ASP A 447 -3.07 -38.03 7.80
N GLY A 448 -1.74 -37.92 7.71
CA GLY A 448 -0.97 -36.76 8.20
C GLY A 448 -1.47 -35.41 7.70
N ILE A 449 -0.99 -34.31 8.30
CA ILE A 449 -1.49 -32.97 7.99
C ILE A 449 -1.24 -32.69 6.49
N PRO A 450 -2.27 -32.33 5.70
CA PRO A 450 -2.11 -32.08 4.28
C PRO A 450 -1.04 -31.03 3.98
N ALA A 451 -0.24 -31.24 2.93
CA ALA A 451 0.88 -30.36 2.59
C ALA A 451 0.47 -28.88 2.39
N TRP A 452 -0.73 -28.61 1.86
CA TRP A 452 -1.23 -27.25 1.68
C TRP A 452 -1.40 -26.47 2.99
N ILE A 453 -1.48 -27.16 4.14
CA ILE A 453 -1.54 -26.51 5.45
C ILE A 453 -0.14 -26.07 5.90
N LYS A 454 0.89 -26.83 5.56
CA LYS A 454 2.29 -26.45 5.83
C LYS A 454 2.65 -25.18 5.08
N ASP A 455 2.09 -25.00 3.88
CA ASP A 455 2.21 -23.74 3.13
C ASP A 455 1.61 -22.55 3.91
N ILE A 456 0.49 -22.71 4.63
CA ILE A 456 -0.10 -21.65 5.47
C ILE A 456 0.84 -21.24 6.60
N ALA A 457 1.56 -22.20 7.19
CA ALA A 457 2.57 -21.92 8.21
C ALA A 457 3.80 -21.19 7.65
N GLU A 458 4.22 -21.50 6.42
CA GLU A 458 5.26 -20.74 5.68
C GLU A 458 4.83 -19.28 5.51
N PHE A 459 3.62 -19.03 5.01
CA PHE A 459 3.13 -17.66 4.77
C PHE A 459 3.00 -16.84 6.04
N TRP A 460 2.60 -17.49 7.12
CA TRP A 460 2.48 -16.82 8.41
C TRP A 460 3.85 -16.47 8.99
N ALA A 461 4.85 -17.34 8.79
CA ALA A 461 6.23 -17.06 9.17
C ALA A 461 6.85 -15.93 8.33
N ASP A 462 6.57 -15.91 7.02
CA ASP A 462 7.02 -14.88 6.07
C ASP A 462 6.25 -13.55 6.20
N GLY A 463 5.21 -13.48 7.03
CA GLY A 463 4.38 -12.30 7.22
C GLY A 463 3.41 -11.99 6.07
N GLN A 464 3.21 -12.94 5.16
CA GLN A 464 2.29 -12.83 4.02
C GLN A 464 0.82 -13.06 4.40
N ILE A 465 0.57 -13.69 5.55
CA ILE A 465 -0.75 -13.74 6.19
C ILE A 465 -0.67 -13.29 7.64
N ASP A 466 -1.73 -12.66 8.12
CA ASP A 466 -1.81 -12.21 9.51
C ASP A 466 -2.06 -13.38 10.49
N ASP A 467 -1.87 -13.08 11.77
CA ASP A 467 -2.00 -14.04 12.86
C ASP A 467 -3.43 -14.64 12.95
N ASN A 468 -4.48 -13.86 12.68
CA ASN A 468 -5.86 -14.34 12.75
C ASN A 468 -6.15 -15.31 11.60
N THR A 469 -5.71 -15.00 10.38
CA THR A 469 -5.81 -15.90 9.22
C THR A 469 -5.16 -17.26 9.51
N PHE A 470 -3.96 -17.26 10.10
CA PHE A 470 -3.27 -18.49 10.48
C PHE A 470 -4.05 -19.31 11.52
N VAL A 471 -4.55 -18.66 12.58
CA VAL A 471 -5.29 -19.35 13.64
C VAL A 471 -6.67 -19.81 13.20
N GLY A 472 -7.35 -19.08 12.30
CA GLY A 472 -8.55 -19.54 11.62
C GLY A 472 -8.33 -20.86 10.88
N GLY A 473 -7.16 -21.02 10.24
CA GLY A 473 -6.70 -22.27 9.65
C GLY A 473 -6.52 -23.40 10.67
N ILE A 474 -5.89 -23.13 11.82
CA ILE A 474 -5.72 -24.10 12.91
C ILE A 474 -7.06 -24.56 13.48
N GLN A 475 -7.98 -23.63 13.73
CA GLN A 475 -9.33 -23.95 14.22
C GLN A 475 -10.08 -24.85 13.24
N TRP A 476 -9.93 -24.61 11.93
CA TRP A 476 -10.54 -25.43 10.90
C TRP A 476 -9.98 -26.87 10.92
N LEU A 477 -8.66 -27.04 11.08
CA LEU A 477 -8.03 -28.35 11.16
C LEU A 477 -8.56 -29.20 12.32
N ILE A 478 -8.75 -28.55 13.47
CA ILE A 478 -9.29 -29.19 14.68
C ILE A 478 -10.75 -29.59 14.45
N SER A 479 -11.55 -28.67 13.89
CA SER A 479 -12.99 -28.88 13.64
C SER A 479 -13.26 -30.01 12.64
N ASN A 480 -12.37 -30.21 11.66
CA ASN A 480 -12.50 -31.26 10.66
C ASN A 480 -11.84 -32.58 11.09
N GLY A 481 -11.25 -32.64 12.29
CA GLY A 481 -10.58 -33.84 12.81
C GLY A 481 -9.27 -34.19 12.09
N ILE A 482 -8.69 -33.24 11.35
CA ILE A 482 -7.38 -33.35 10.68
C ILE A 482 -6.26 -33.15 11.71
N MET A 483 -6.48 -32.24 12.67
CA MET A 483 -5.62 -32.04 13.84
C MET A 483 -6.35 -32.48 15.10
N LYS A 484 -5.68 -33.23 15.97
CA LYS A 484 -6.19 -33.57 17.30
C LYS A 484 -5.34 -32.94 18.38
N LEU A 485 -6.01 -32.26 19.31
CA LEU A 485 -5.39 -31.79 20.55
C LEU A 485 -5.66 -32.87 21.62
N SER A 486 -4.62 -33.29 22.35
CA SER A 486 -4.68 -34.44 23.28
C SER A 486 -5.00 -34.09 24.71
#